data_AF-A0ABD0YED1-F1
#
_entry.id   AF-A0ABD0YED1-F1
#
_cell.length_a   1.000
_cell.length_b   1.000
_cell.length_c   1.000
_cell.angle_alpha   90.00
_cell.angle_beta   90.00
_cell.angle_gamma   90.00
#
_symmetry.space_group_name_H-M   'P 1'
#
loop_
_entity.id
_entity.type
_entity.pdbx_description
1 polymer ?
#
loop_
_entity_poly.entity_id
_entity_poly.type
_entity_poly.pdbx_seq_one_letter_code
_entity_poly.pdbx_strand_id
1 'polypeptide(L)'
;MNEFSESFFVECNFTRAEIFKNRYPSENNTSNLRFKHRAWKLLSLVKTILDGISVKFWLSSGTCLGYFRECDFIPYSSDVDIGIFADDYNDNIISEMIAHGFIWKHWFGLRNDSLELSFVDKNGLKLDIFFFYEEGNTFWNGGTQARTGMKFKYIFPKFKLCWTLFQYLKVRIPCNTEQYIIANYGPNWFTQVRHWDWKSSPFNVVQNGKWSKEELMYANRISP
;
A
#
# COMPACT_ATOMS: atom_id res chain seq x y z
N MET A 1 -13.36 -18.61 -18.04
CA MET A 1 -14.70 -17.97 -18.01
C MET A 1 -15.21 -18.02 -16.57
N ASN A 2 -15.79 -16.93 -16.07
CA ASN A 2 -16.34 -16.69 -14.72
C ASN A 2 -15.43 -16.15 -13.59
N GLU A 3 -14.70 -15.06 -13.82
CA GLU A 3 -14.35 -14.11 -12.72
C GLU A 3 -15.12 -12.77 -12.81
N PHE A 4 -15.99 -12.60 -13.80
CA PHE A 4 -16.70 -11.33 -14.02
C PHE A 4 -18.01 -11.18 -13.21
N SER A 5 -18.45 -12.19 -12.45
CA SER A 5 -19.77 -12.18 -11.80
C SER A 5 -19.82 -11.70 -10.34
N GLU A 6 -18.68 -11.32 -9.73
CA GLU A 6 -18.66 -10.80 -8.34
C GLU A 6 -17.89 -9.49 -8.17
N SER A 7 -17.42 -8.86 -9.24
CA SER A 7 -16.60 -7.66 -9.10
C SER A 7 -17.47 -6.41 -8.92
N PHE A 8 -17.77 -6.05 -7.67
CA PHE A 8 -18.45 -4.80 -7.36
C PHE A 8 -17.54 -3.60 -7.65
N PHE A 9 -18.15 -2.52 -8.11
CA PHE A 9 -17.49 -1.23 -8.31
C PHE A 9 -17.84 -0.30 -7.15
N VAL A 10 -16.82 0.31 -6.54
CA VAL A 10 -16.98 1.25 -5.43
C VAL A 10 -16.53 2.61 -5.91
N GLU A 11 -17.44 3.58 -5.93
CA GLU A 11 -17.11 4.95 -6.28
C GLU A 11 -16.45 5.69 -5.13
N CYS A 12 -15.59 6.65 -5.47
CA CYS A 12 -15.14 7.57 -4.44
C CYS A 12 -16.29 8.46 -3.97
N ASN A 13 -16.40 8.64 -2.65
CA ASN A 13 -17.38 9.56 -2.09
C ASN A 13 -16.89 11.01 -2.22
N PHE A 14 -17.27 11.67 -3.32
CA PHE A 14 -16.86 13.05 -3.61
C PHE A 14 -17.38 14.06 -2.58
N THR A 15 -18.58 13.87 -2.02
CA THR A 15 -19.11 14.72 -0.96
C THR A 15 -18.23 14.67 0.30
N ARG A 16 -17.83 13.46 0.73
CA ARG A 16 -16.87 13.29 1.83
C ARG A 16 -15.53 13.96 1.53
N ALA A 17 -15.01 13.79 0.31
CA ALA A 17 -13.75 14.38 -0.09
C ALA A 17 -13.80 15.91 -0.10
N GLU A 18 -14.90 16.50 -0.54
CA GLU A 18 -15.13 17.94 -0.49
C GLU A 18 -15.18 18.45 0.95
N ILE A 19 -15.92 17.78 1.84
CA ILE A 19 -15.96 18.12 3.27
C ILE A 19 -14.55 18.07 3.88
N PHE A 20 -13.77 17.02 3.56
CA PHE A 20 -12.40 16.89 4.07
C PHE A 20 -11.51 18.04 3.58
N LYS A 21 -11.54 18.33 2.27
CA LYS A 21 -10.73 19.41 1.66
C LYS A 21 -11.13 20.80 2.17
N ASN A 22 -12.40 21.03 2.46
CA ASN A 22 -12.87 22.28 3.06
C ASN A 22 -12.40 22.42 4.52
N ARG A 23 -12.36 21.32 5.28
CA ARG A 23 -11.86 21.31 6.67
C ARG A 23 -10.34 21.41 6.76
N TYR A 24 -9.63 20.77 5.83
CA TYR A 24 -8.17 20.74 5.76
C TYR A 24 -7.69 21.18 4.38
N PRO A 25 -7.75 22.49 4.07
CA PRO A 25 -7.30 22.99 2.77
C PRO A 25 -5.86 22.57 2.50
N SER A 26 -5.62 21.92 1.36
CA SER A 26 -4.26 21.58 0.96
C SER A 26 -3.52 22.86 0.60
N GLU A 27 -2.27 22.95 1.05
CA GLU A 27 -1.34 23.93 0.51
C GLU A 27 -1.14 23.62 -0.98
N ASN A 28 -1.75 24.39 -1.87
CA ASN A 28 -1.62 24.24 -3.32
C ASN A 28 -0.27 24.76 -3.81
N ASN A 29 0.80 24.19 -3.27
CA ASN A 29 2.16 24.47 -3.71
C ASN A 29 2.56 23.53 -4.85
N THR A 30 3.55 23.97 -5.64
CA THR A 30 4.05 23.22 -6.80
C THR A 30 4.58 21.83 -6.42
N SER A 31 5.09 21.66 -5.20
CA SER A 31 5.60 20.37 -4.73
C SER A 31 4.50 19.33 -4.60
N ASN A 32 3.37 19.70 -3.99
CA ASN A 32 2.22 18.82 -3.78
C ASN A 32 1.58 18.41 -5.11
N LEU A 33 1.43 19.34 -6.05
CA LEU A 33 0.95 19.04 -7.41
C LEU A 33 1.91 18.12 -8.15
N ARG A 34 3.22 18.35 -8.02
CA ARG A 34 4.25 17.51 -8.64
C ARG A 34 4.27 16.11 -8.03
N PHE A 35 4.06 15.97 -6.72
CA PHE A 35 3.94 14.67 -6.06
C PHE A 35 2.75 13.90 -6.62
N LYS A 36 1.53 14.47 -6.62
CA LYS A 36 0.32 13.82 -7.14
C LYS A 36 0.50 13.32 -8.58
N HIS A 37 1.06 14.15 -9.45
CA HIS A 37 1.34 13.78 -10.84
C HIS A 37 2.34 12.61 -10.96
N ARG A 38 3.40 12.64 -10.15
CA ARG A 38 4.40 11.57 -10.13
C ARG A 38 3.85 10.27 -9.56
N ALA A 39 3.08 10.35 -8.47
CA ALA A 39 2.43 9.21 -7.84
C ALA A 39 1.44 8.54 -8.80
N TRP A 40 0.67 9.33 -9.55
CA TRP A 40 -0.21 8.81 -10.60
C TRP A 40 0.56 8.09 -11.70
N LYS A 41 1.63 8.70 -12.22
CA LYS A 41 2.49 8.08 -13.26
C LYS A 41 3.11 6.77 -12.78
N LEU A 42 3.63 6.77 -11.56
CA LEU A 42 4.21 5.59 -10.93
C LEU A 42 3.15 4.50 -10.81
N LEU A 43 1.99 4.78 -10.22
CA LEU A 43 0.92 3.80 -10.02
C LEU A 43 0.38 3.26 -11.35
N SER A 44 0.26 4.10 -12.38
CA SER A 44 -0.15 3.71 -13.73
C SER A 44 0.83 2.73 -14.40
N LEU A 45 2.14 2.98 -14.25
CA LEU A 45 3.17 2.08 -14.75
C LEU A 45 3.20 0.76 -13.97
N VAL A 46 3.15 0.82 -12.64
CA VAL A 46 3.07 -0.37 -11.76
C VAL A 46 1.86 -1.23 -12.11
N LYS A 47 0.70 -0.61 -12.34
CA LYS A 47 -0.50 -1.31 -12.79
C LYS A 47 -0.26 -2.06 -14.10
N THR A 48 0.35 -1.40 -15.08
CA THR A 48 0.66 -2.01 -16.40
C THR A 48 1.56 -3.23 -16.23
N ILE A 49 2.59 -3.12 -15.39
CA ILE A 49 3.54 -4.20 -15.11
C ILE A 49 2.82 -5.38 -14.44
N LEU A 50 2.12 -5.14 -13.33
CA LEU A 50 1.47 -6.20 -12.55
C LEU A 50 0.34 -6.89 -13.31
N ASP A 51 -0.43 -6.14 -14.11
CA ASP A 51 -1.42 -6.74 -15.01
C ASP A 51 -0.76 -7.64 -16.07
N GLY A 52 0.39 -7.24 -16.61
CA GLY A 52 1.15 -8.03 -17.59
C GLY A 52 1.61 -9.39 -17.08
N ILE A 53 1.87 -9.50 -15.77
CA ILE A 53 2.21 -10.76 -15.09
C ILE A 53 1.05 -11.36 -14.31
N SER A 54 -0.18 -10.88 -14.53
CA SER A 54 -1.42 -11.37 -13.90
C SER A 54 -1.42 -11.34 -12.36
N VAL A 55 -0.70 -10.40 -11.75
CA VAL A 55 -0.65 -10.23 -10.30
C VAL A 55 -1.72 -9.23 -9.86
N LYS A 56 -2.65 -9.69 -9.02
CA LYS A 56 -3.71 -8.84 -8.45
C LYS A 56 -3.12 -7.99 -7.33
N PHE A 57 -3.34 -6.67 -7.41
CA PHE A 57 -3.00 -5.73 -6.35
C PHE A 57 -4.16 -4.79 -6.03
N TRP A 58 -4.07 -4.08 -4.90
CA TRP A 58 -4.99 -3.02 -4.49
C TRP A 58 -4.25 -1.84 -3.87
N LEU A 59 -4.93 -0.69 -3.76
CA LEU A 59 -4.39 0.47 -3.02
C LEU A 59 -4.33 0.15 -1.53
N SER A 60 -3.16 0.31 -0.90
CA SER A 60 -2.96 0.04 0.53
C SER A 60 -2.56 1.31 1.28
N SER A 61 -2.46 1.20 2.61
CA SER A 61 -1.92 2.22 3.51
C SER A 61 -2.32 3.67 3.15
N GLY A 62 -1.35 4.58 3.03
CA GLY A 62 -1.63 6.01 2.81
C GLY A 62 -2.29 6.28 1.46
N THR A 63 -2.01 5.44 0.46
CA THR A 63 -2.63 5.54 -0.87
C THR A 63 -4.13 5.19 -0.82
N CYS A 64 -4.50 4.14 -0.08
CA CYS A 64 -5.90 3.76 0.14
C CYS A 64 -6.65 4.81 0.96
N LEU A 65 -6.01 5.37 1.99
CA LEU A 65 -6.57 6.46 2.78
C LEU A 65 -6.83 7.69 1.94
N GLY A 66 -5.89 8.06 1.06
CA GLY A 66 -6.08 9.17 0.12
C GLY A 66 -7.28 8.97 -0.80
N TYR A 67 -7.38 7.78 -1.42
CA TYR A 67 -8.56 7.39 -2.20
C TYR A 67 -9.84 7.55 -1.37
N PHE A 68 -9.91 6.92 -0.19
CA PHE A 68 -11.14 6.87 0.58
C PHE A 68 -11.54 8.25 1.11
N ARG A 69 -10.58 9.00 1.67
CA ARG A 69 -10.84 10.25 2.41
C ARG A 69 -10.99 11.46 1.51
N GLU A 70 -10.16 11.61 0.49
CA GLU A 70 -10.02 12.84 -0.30
C GLU A 70 -10.09 12.63 -1.83
N CYS A 71 -10.43 11.42 -2.27
CA CYS A 71 -10.50 11.00 -3.68
C CYS A 71 -9.22 11.30 -4.47
N ASP A 72 -8.07 11.39 -3.81
CA ASP A 72 -6.80 11.83 -4.39
C ASP A 72 -5.63 11.29 -3.58
N PHE A 73 -4.41 11.40 -4.09
CA PHE A 73 -3.23 11.12 -3.28
C PHE A 73 -3.12 12.16 -2.14
N ILE A 74 -2.65 11.71 -0.98
CA ILE A 74 -2.36 12.62 0.14
C ILE A 74 -1.18 13.51 -0.29
N PRO A 75 -1.34 14.84 -0.42
CA PRO A 75 -0.38 15.70 -1.13
C PRO A 75 1.03 15.76 -0.52
N TYR A 76 1.14 15.49 0.78
CA TYR A 76 2.38 15.54 1.55
C TYR A 76 2.94 14.14 1.90
N SER A 77 2.44 13.09 1.24
CA SER A 77 3.07 11.75 1.31
C SER A 77 4.40 11.74 0.52
N SER A 78 5.23 10.74 0.79
CA SER A 78 6.54 10.52 0.17
C SER A 78 6.60 9.28 -0.73
N ASP A 79 5.51 8.53 -0.82
CA ASP A 79 5.46 7.17 -1.35
C ASP A 79 4.10 6.83 -1.95
N VAL A 80 4.06 5.69 -2.65
CA VAL A 80 2.82 5.02 -3.08
C VAL A 80 2.83 3.63 -2.45
N ASP A 81 1.70 3.22 -1.90
CA ASP A 81 1.54 1.96 -1.18
C ASP A 81 0.52 1.08 -1.89
N ILE A 82 0.89 -0.17 -2.16
CA ILE A 82 -0.02 -1.19 -2.67
C ILE A 82 0.06 -2.47 -1.84
N GLY A 83 -1.02 -3.24 -1.88
CA GLY A 83 -1.10 -4.57 -1.28
C GLY A 83 -1.17 -5.64 -2.36
N ILE A 84 -0.56 -6.79 -2.07
CA ILE A 84 -0.66 -8.03 -2.85
C ILE A 84 -0.91 -9.18 -1.86
N PHE A 85 -1.71 -10.18 -2.23
CA PHE A 85 -1.82 -11.38 -1.38
C PHE A 85 -0.51 -12.17 -1.42
N ALA A 86 -0.06 -12.70 -0.29
CA ALA A 86 1.19 -13.45 -0.22
C ALA A 86 1.19 -14.68 -1.15
N ASP A 87 0.03 -15.32 -1.31
CA ASP A 87 -0.17 -16.46 -2.22
C ASP A 87 -0.06 -16.06 -3.71
N ASP A 88 -0.26 -14.78 -4.04
CA ASP A 88 -0.09 -14.22 -5.38
C ASP A 88 1.35 -13.73 -5.64
N TYR A 89 2.31 -14.02 -4.74
CA TYR A 89 3.71 -13.69 -4.95
C TYR A 89 4.23 -14.34 -6.24
N ASN A 90 4.83 -13.51 -7.10
CA ASN A 90 5.45 -13.94 -8.35
C ASN A 90 6.89 -13.42 -8.42
N ASP A 91 7.84 -14.32 -8.70
CA ASP A 91 9.26 -13.99 -8.87
C ASP A 91 9.49 -12.93 -9.96
N ASN A 92 8.62 -12.88 -10.97
CA ASN A 92 8.68 -11.90 -12.04
C ASN A 92 8.40 -10.46 -11.59
N ILE A 93 7.81 -10.24 -10.41
CA ILE A 93 7.54 -8.88 -9.90
C ILE A 93 8.84 -8.05 -9.89
N ILE A 94 9.94 -8.60 -9.37
CA ILE A 94 11.20 -7.86 -9.26
C ILE A 94 11.81 -7.64 -10.64
N SER A 95 11.90 -8.69 -11.47
CA SER A 95 12.52 -8.60 -12.79
C SER A 95 11.78 -7.65 -13.71
N GLU A 96 10.44 -7.67 -13.71
CA GLU A 96 9.63 -6.79 -14.54
C GLU A 96 9.69 -5.34 -14.07
N MET A 97 9.68 -5.09 -12.75
CA MET A 97 9.87 -3.75 -12.22
C MET A 97 11.23 -3.17 -12.65
N ILE A 98 12.31 -3.96 -12.56
CA ILE A 98 13.64 -3.55 -13.01
C ILE A 98 13.67 -3.31 -14.53
N ALA A 99 13.08 -4.20 -15.33
CA ALA A 99 13.00 -4.07 -16.78
C ALA A 99 12.27 -2.79 -17.23
N HIS A 100 11.35 -2.28 -16.41
CA HIS A 100 10.62 -1.03 -16.64
C HIS A 100 11.24 0.19 -15.94
N GLY A 101 12.50 0.09 -15.49
CA GLY A 101 13.29 1.22 -15.01
C GLY A 101 13.09 1.57 -13.53
N PHE A 102 12.50 0.67 -12.74
CA PHE A 102 12.52 0.79 -11.29
C PHE A 102 13.84 0.28 -10.71
N ILE A 103 14.29 0.92 -9.65
CA ILE A 103 15.39 0.43 -8.82
C ILE A 103 14.77 -0.34 -7.66
N TRP A 104 15.07 -1.63 -7.54
CA TRP A 104 14.73 -2.39 -6.34
C TRP A 104 15.51 -1.81 -5.16
N LYS A 105 14.82 -1.46 -4.08
CA LYS A 105 15.44 -0.76 -2.95
C LYS A 105 15.57 -1.65 -1.73
N HIS A 106 14.49 -2.32 -1.36
CA HIS A 106 14.44 -3.17 -0.19
C HIS A 106 13.63 -4.44 -0.45
N TRP A 107 14.05 -5.50 0.23
CA TRP A 107 13.29 -6.69 0.51
C TRP A 107 13.38 -6.93 2.00
N PHE A 108 12.24 -6.85 2.66
CA PHE A 108 12.11 -7.19 4.06
C PHE A 108 11.28 -8.46 4.23
N GLY A 109 11.58 -9.24 5.26
CA GLY A 109 10.87 -10.48 5.57
C GLY A 109 11.18 -11.65 4.65
N LEU A 110 10.44 -12.74 4.85
CA LEU A 110 10.46 -13.95 4.04
C LEU A 110 9.12 -14.08 3.31
N ARG A 111 9.06 -14.86 2.23
CA ARG A 111 7.82 -15.00 1.43
C ARG A 111 6.62 -15.39 2.28
N ASN A 112 6.81 -16.26 3.26
CA ASN A 112 5.79 -16.74 4.18
C ASN A 112 5.68 -15.92 5.49
N ASP A 113 6.46 -14.85 5.66
CA ASP A 113 6.48 -14.09 6.90
C ASP A 113 6.99 -12.66 6.69
N SER A 114 6.05 -11.72 6.79
CA SER A 114 6.32 -10.29 6.84
C SER A 114 7.02 -9.71 5.60
N LEU A 115 6.73 -10.25 4.40
CA LEU A 115 7.32 -9.78 3.15
C LEU A 115 6.87 -8.34 2.81
N GLU A 116 7.86 -7.51 2.48
CA GLU A 116 7.68 -6.18 1.89
C GLU A 116 8.74 -5.99 0.80
N LEU A 117 8.33 -5.47 -0.36
CA LEU A 117 9.25 -5.06 -1.43
C LEU A 117 9.12 -3.55 -1.64
N SER A 118 10.24 -2.85 -1.61
CA SER A 118 10.30 -1.43 -1.97
C SER A 118 11.01 -1.21 -3.28
N PHE A 119 10.48 -0.33 -4.11
CA PHE A 119 11.07 0.13 -5.36
C PHE A 119 11.14 1.65 -5.40
N VAL A 120 12.00 2.19 -6.25
CA VAL A 120 12.12 3.63 -6.48
C VAL A 120 12.11 3.90 -7.98
N ASP A 121 11.30 4.88 -8.43
CA ASP A 121 11.30 5.32 -9.83
C ASP A 121 12.55 6.13 -10.18
N LYS A 122 12.80 6.39 -11.46
CA LYS A 122 13.94 7.20 -11.93
C LYS A 122 14.01 8.62 -11.34
N ASN A 123 12.93 9.12 -10.74
CA ASN A 123 12.86 10.45 -10.15
C ASN A 123 13.00 10.41 -8.60
N GLY A 124 13.17 9.22 -8.00
CA GLY A 124 13.31 9.04 -6.56
C GLY A 124 12.00 8.83 -5.78
N LEU A 125 10.84 8.63 -6.44
CA LEU A 125 9.57 8.36 -5.74
C LEU A 125 9.51 6.87 -5.37
N LYS A 126 9.22 6.59 -4.10
CA LYS A 126 9.16 5.23 -3.56
C LYS A 126 7.80 4.58 -3.83
N LEU A 127 7.83 3.28 -4.12
CA LEU A 127 6.70 2.36 -4.08
C LEU A 127 6.97 1.33 -2.99
N ASP A 128 5.99 1.11 -2.10
CA ASP A 128 5.99 -0.01 -1.18
C ASP A 128 4.91 -1.02 -1.55
N ILE A 129 5.31 -2.28 -1.63
CA ILE A 129 4.44 -3.43 -1.88
C ILE A 129 4.41 -4.27 -0.61
N PHE A 130 3.28 -4.24 0.09
CA PHE A 130 3.05 -5.05 1.29
C PHE A 130 2.34 -6.36 0.92
N PHE A 131 2.85 -7.49 1.41
CA PHE A 131 2.23 -8.78 1.19
C PHE A 131 1.30 -9.15 2.35
N PHE A 132 0.08 -9.55 2.02
CA PHE A 132 -0.97 -9.87 2.98
C PHE A 132 -1.20 -11.37 3.06
N TYR A 133 -1.16 -11.89 4.27
CA TYR A 133 -1.32 -13.29 4.61
C TYR A 133 -2.70 -13.51 5.20
N GLU A 134 -3.34 -14.62 4.83
CA GLU A 134 -4.58 -15.06 5.44
C GLU A 134 -4.29 -15.79 6.76
N GLU A 135 -4.99 -15.41 7.84
CA GLU A 135 -4.94 -16.10 9.12
C GLU A 135 -6.35 -16.17 9.72
N GLY A 136 -7.00 -17.33 9.56
CA GLY A 136 -8.37 -17.56 9.99
C GLY A 136 -9.35 -16.59 9.31
N ASN A 137 -9.95 -15.70 10.11
CA ASN A 137 -10.90 -14.69 9.63
C ASN A 137 -10.28 -13.29 9.50
N THR A 138 -8.96 -13.22 9.37
CA THR A 138 -8.23 -11.95 9.23
C THR A 138 -7.25 -12.02 8.08
N PHE A 139 -6.87 -10.85 7.58
CA PHE A 139 -5.65 -10.67 6.80
C PHE A 139 -4.63 -9.91 7.63
N TRP A 140 -3.35 -10.12 7.36
CA TRP A 140 -2.30 -9.30 7.95
C TRP A 140 -1.15 -9.06 7.00
N ASN A 141 -0.52 -7.89 7.07
CA ASN A 141 0.80 -7.67 6.49
C ASN A 141 1.83 -7.45 7.59
N GLY A 142 3.10 -7.68 7.27
CA GLY A 142 4.19 -7.49 8.23
C GLY A 142 4.98 -6.21 8.00
N GLY A 143 5.84 -5.91 8.96
CA GLY A 143 6.87 -4.87 8.86
C GLY A 143 8.13 -5.31 9.62
N THR A 144 9.31 -5.02 9.07
CA THR A 144 10.60 -5.39 9.68
C THR A 144 11.41 -4.14 9.99
N GLN A 145 11.77 -3.95 11.27
CA GLN A 145 12.74 -2.93 11.65
C GLN A 145 14.17 -3.44 11.40
N ALA A 146 14.72 -3.12 10.22
CA ALA A 146 16.02 -3.59 9.75
C ALA A 146 17.17 -3.50 10.79
N ARG A 147 17.23 -2.41 11.56
CA ARG A 147 18.30 -2.19 12.56
C ARG A 147 18.27 -3.18 13.71
N THR A 148 17.08 -3.56 14.16
CA THR A 148 16.91 -4.36 15.38
C THR A 148 16.46 -5.79 15.10
N GLY A 149 15.92 -6.05 13.90
CA GLY A 149 15.22 -7.30 13.57
C GLY A 149 13.82 -7.39 14.15
N MET A 150 13.29 -6.36 14.82
CA MET A 150 11.94 -6.39 15.39
C MET A 150 10.90 -6.50 14.28
N LYS A 151 9.92 -7.41 14.46
CA LYS A 151 8.82 -7.62 13.53
C LYS A 151 7.55 -6.98 14.06
N PHE A 152 6.72 -6.54 13.12
CA PHE A 152 5.40 -5.98 13.38
C PHE A 152 4.38 -6.67 12.48
N LYS A 153 3.14 -6.78 12.96
CA LYS A 153 2.00 -7.36 12.25
C LYS A 153 0.84 -6.36 12.30
N TYR A 154 0.26 -6.07 11.14
CA TYR A 154 -0.90 -5.20 10.98
C TYR A 154 -2.10 -6.07 10.67
N ILE A 155 -3.08 -6.11 11.56
CA ILE A 155 -4.20 -7.06 11.46
C ILE A 155 -5.43 -6.36 10.88
N PHE A 156 -6.03 -6.94 9.85
CA PHE A 156 -7.20 -6.40 9.17
C PHE A 156 -8.35 -7.41 9.22
N PRO A 157 -9.61 -6.95 9.32
CA PRO A 157 -10.76 -7.79 9.03
C PRO A 157 -10.64 -8.39 7.62
N LYS A 158 -11.12 -9.61 7.42
CA LYS A 158 -11.14 -10.23 6.09
C LYS A 158 -11.94 -9.37 5.10
N PHE A 159 -11.39 -9.16 3.91
CA PHE A 159 -12.02 -8.35 2.86
C PHE A 159 -11.99 -9.03 1.49
N LYS A 160 -12.97 -8.72 0.64
CA LYS A 160 -12.88 -8.97 -0.81
C LYS A 160 -12.28 -7.76 -1.51
N LEU A 161 -11.81 -7.94 -2.74
CA LEU A 161 -11.36 -6.84 -3.60
C LEU A 161 -12.48 -6.37 -4.52
N CYS A 162 -12.63 -5.05 -4.60
CA CYS A 162 -13.58 -4.36 -5.48
C CYS A 162 -12.83 -3.44 -6.44
N TRP A 163 -13.40 -3.19 -7.62
CA TRP A 163 -12.86 -2.20 -8.55
C TRP A 163 -13.26 -0.78 -8.14
N THR A 164 -12.41 0.19 -8.45
CA THR A 164 -12.71 1.62 -8.35
C THR A 164 -12.00 2.39 -9.46
N LEU A 165 -12.31 3.68 -9.60
CA LEU A 165 -11.52 4.65 -10.35
C LEU A 165 -10.82 5.58 -9.36
N PHE A 166 -9.50 5.52 -9.33
CA PHE A 166 -8.67 6.44 -8.56
C PHE A 166 -7.91 7.34 -9.53
N GLN A 167 -8.27 8.63 -9.57
CA GLN A 167 -7.71 9.58 -10.53
C GLN A 167 -7.77 9.03 -11.98
N TYR A 168 -8.96 8.55 -12.37
CA TYR A 168 -9.25 7.92 -13.67
C TYR A 168 -8.52 6.58 -13.95
N LEU A 169 -7.70 6.09 -13.02
CA LEU A 169 -7.05 4.78 -13.13
C LEU A 169 -7.94 3.70 -12.52
N LYS A 170 -8.29 2.66 -13.29
CA LYS A 170 -9.04 1.52 -12.79
C LYS A 170 -8.15 0.63 -11.92
N VAL A 171 -8.38 0.60 -10.61
CA VAL A 171 -7.58 -0.16 -9.63
C VAL A 171 -8.49 -0.87 -8.64
N ARG A 172 -7.94 -1.77 -7.81
CA ARG A 172 -8.72 -2.42 -6.75
C ARG A 172 -8.53 -1.75 -5.40
N ILE A 173 -9.50 -1.94 -4.53
CA ILE A 173 -9.49 -1.59 -3.11
C ILE A 173 -10.15 -2.72 -2.31
N PRO A 174 -9.97 -2.79 -0.99
CA PRO A 174 -10.82 -3.59 -0.12
C PRO A 174 -12.28 -3.13 -0.25
N CYS A 175 -13.22 -4.03 -0.54
CA CYS A 175 -14.63 -3.71 -0.77
C CYS A 175 -15.26 -2.96 0.40
N ASN A 176 -14.97 -3.41 1.63
CA ASN A 176 -15.35 -2.69 2.84
C ASN A 176 -14.25 -1.72 3.24
N THR A 177 -14.03 -0.71 2.40
CA THR A 177 -12.89 0.20 2.51
C THR A 177 -12.89 0.94 3.84
N GLU A 178 -14.07 1.29 4.37
CA GLU A 178 -14.17 1.98 5.66
C GLU A 178 -13.62 1.13 6.81
N GLN A 179 -14.01 -0.15 6.90
CA GLN A 179 -13.48 -1.04 7.93
C GLN A 179 -11.97 -1.26 7.79
N TYR A 180 -11.47 -1.37 6.56
CA TYR A 180 -10.03 -1.45 6.28
C TYR A 180 -9.29 -0.19 6.79
N ILE A 181 -9.83 1.00 6.50
CA ILE A 181 -9.27 2.27 6.94
C ILE A 181 -9.36 2.43 8.45
N ILE A 182 -10.49 2.11 9.08
CA ILE A 182 -10.67 2.17 10.55
C ILE A 182 -9.70 1.23 11.25
N ALA A 183 -9.48 0.01 10.72
CA ALA A 183 -8.51 -0.91 11.30
C ALA A 183 -7.11 -0.29 11.38
N ASN A 184 -6.66 0.38 10.30
CA ASN A 184 -5.31 0.92 10.24
C ASN A 184 -5.17 2.30 10.91
N TYR A 185 -6.14 3.19 10.73
CA TYR A 185 -6.06 4.60 11.15
C TYR A 185 -6.93 4.95 12.36
N GLY A 186 -7.71 3.99 12.87
CA GLY A 186 -8.60 4.18 14.00
C GLY A 186 -9.89 4.94 13.67
N PRO A 187 -10.77 5.16 14.66
CA PRO A 187 -12.06 5.83 14.45
C PRO A 187 -11.93 7.29 14.00
N ASN A 188 -10.76 7.91 14.23
CA ASN A 188 -10.47 9.30 13.88
C ASN A 188 -9.74 9.44 12.52
N TRP A 189 -9.85 8.46 11.63
CA TRP A 189 -9.19 8.44 10.31
C TRP A 189 -9.47 9.68 9.44
N PHE A 190 -10.60 10.37 9.68
CA PHE A 190 -10.98 11.59 8.98
C PHE A 190 -10.13 12.81 9.40
N THR A 191 -9.47 12.76 10.56
CA THR A 191 -8.62 13.85 11.04
C THR A 191 -7.26 13.80 10.34
N GLN A 192 -6.78 14.95 9.84
CA GLN A 192 -5.46 15.03 9.23
C GLN A 192 -4.36 14.77 10.28
N VAL A 193 -3.47 13.82 9.98
CA VAL A 193 -2.27 13.51 10.77
C VAL A 193 -1.05 13.64 9.85
N ARG A 194 -0.11 14.51 10.20
CA ARG A 194 1.13 14.76 9.41
C ARG A 194 2.36 14.03 9.94
N HIS A 195 2.33 13.59 11.19
CA HIS A 195 3.40 12.80 11.79
C HIS A 195 2.89 11.38 12.00
N TRP A 196 3.50 10.43 11.29
CA TRP A 196 3.11 9.03 11.33
C TRP A 196 4.33 8.17 11.57
N ASP A 197 4.32 7.41 12.66
CA ASP A 197 5.32 6.38 12.92
C ASP A 197 4.69 5.01 12.62
N TRP A 198 5.18 4.36 11.56
CA TRP A 198 4.60 3.14 11.02
C TRP A 198 4.44 2.02 12.05
N LYS A 199 5.29 1.95 13.08
CA LYS A 199 5.29 0.88 14.09
C LYS A 199 4.49 1.20 15.36
N SER A 200 3.92 2.41 15.48
CA SER A 200 3.22 2.83 16.71
C SER A 200 1.97 3.69 16.50
N SER A 201 1.86 4.41 15.39
CA SER A 201 0.66 5.19 15.04
C SER A 201 -0.54 4.36 14.55
N PRO A 202 -0.36 3.30 13.75
CA PRO A 202 -1.51 2.51 13.30
C PRO A 202 -2.21 1.78 14.45
N PHE A 203 -3.54 1.74 14.41
CA PHE A 203 -4.37 1.15 15.46
C PHE A 203 -4.32 -0.38 15.49
N ASN A 204 -3.95 -1.00 14.37
CA ASN A 204 -3.90 -2.45 14.23
C ASN A 204 -2.49 -3.05 14.27
N VAL A 205 -1.47 -2.26 14.63
CA VAL A 205 -0.10 -2.77 14.68
C VAL A 205 0.19 -3.44 16.02
N VAL A 206 0.76 -4.63 15.97
CA VAL A 206 1.26 -5.37 17.13
C VAL A 206 2.68 -5.88 16.88
N GLN A 207 3.45 -6.10 17.93
CA GLN A 207 4.75 -6.78 17.80
C GLN A 207 4.52 -8.24 17.37
N ASN A 208 5.37 -8.74 16.48
CA ASN A 208 5.25 -10.08 15.89
C ASN A 208 6.55 -10.90 16.06
N GLY A 209 7.19 -10.72 17.21
CA GLY A 209 8.49 -11.32 17.51
C GLY A 209 9.65 -10.56 16.88
N LYS A 210 10.76 -11.25 16.69
CA LYS A 210 12.04 -10.67 16.25
C LYS A 210 12.79 -11.70 15.42
N TRP A 211 13.34 -11.27 14.28
CA TRP A 211 14.28 -12.07 13.52
C TRP A 211 15.52 -12.37 14.36
N SER A 212 15.96 -13.63 14.35
CA SER A 212 17.31 -13.98 14.78
C SER A 212 18.34 -13.26 13.91
N LYS A 213 19.61 -13.21 14.35
CA LYS A 213 20.67 -12.61 13.53
C LYS A 213 20.82 -13.29 12.18
N GLU A 214 20.70 -14.62 12.17
CA GLU A 214 20.81 -15.44 10.95
C GLU A 214 19.60 -15.20 10.03
N GLU A 215 18.39 -15.22 10.57
CA GLU A 215 17.17 -14.94 9.79
C GLU A 215 17.20 -13.56 9.16
N LEU A 216 17.66 -12.54 9.91
CA LEU A 216 17.72 -11.16 9.43
C LEU A 216 18.65 -10.99 8.23
N MET A 217 19.69 -11.82 8.09
CA MET A 217 20.56 -11.80 6.89
C MET A 217 19.80 -12.15 5.61
N TYR A 218 18.76 -12.99 5.72
CA TYR A 218 17.91 -13.38 4.60
C TYR A 218 16.67 -12.49 4.47
N ALA A 219 16.16 -12.01 5.60
CA ALA A 219 14.95 -11.20 5.72
C ALA A 219 15.20 -9.69 5.57
N ASN A 220 16.42 -9.25 5.25
CA ASN A 220 16.75 -7.86 4.96
C ASN A 220 17.77 -7.81 3.82
N ARG A 221 17.27 -7.69 2.59
CA ARG A 221 18.09 -7.57 1.39
C ARG A 221 17.88 -6.19 0.77
N ILE A 222 18.96 -5.64 0.26
CA ILE A 222 18.95 -4.44 -0.57
C ILE A 222 19.38 -4.83 -1.97
N SER A 223 19.05 -4.00 -2.97
CA SER A 223 19.66 -4.20 -4.29
C SER A 223 21.18 -4.27 -4.13
N PRO A 224 21.86 -5.17 -4.87
CA PRO A 224 23.30 -5.13 -5.06
C PRO A 224 23.76 -3.73 -5.50
#